data_AF-A0A958K3K0-F1
#
_entry.id   AF-A0A958K3K0-F1
#
_cell.length_a   1.000
_cell.length_b   1.000
_cell.length_c   1.000
_cell.angle_alpha   90.00
_cell.angle_beta   90.00
_cell.angle_gamma   90.00
#
_symmetry.space_group_name_H-M   'P 1'
#
loop_
_entity.id
_entity.type
_entity.pdbx_description
1 polymer ?
#
loop_
_entity_poly.entity_id
_entity_poly.type
_entity_poly.pdbx_seq_one_letter_code
_entity_poly.pdbx_strand_id
1 'polypeptide(L)'
;MNPFAGILTVANPWWLIGIPLSGMALLAVYRKRSKGVRILVPSTFIWQQLAMDIQAPKKRFLPLRFLFDWLLCSLLCIAVAEVTLVQSHQDGVLIIDNSLSSFAIIPGVHGNKHVIDTIKDAAKETIRTNNSLRWSIYSTADQIQPLGTENLSASEALAIVDTVTAQYVNDEIERLFQNIRIKSPRAKVFVVTDRPLRGQALVPQQASEVITVRDNTLIWSNLALQSLALTPTADGQGQMIRARIRSYSSKTLPIEVFLKRSDRLTIPLEKKTASVPALGEVQVELPLTSITSGGFLVGFESTDARFQQNDQIAEDNTAWFAYTNVLPKISVVSPLSLKQLGLEALSAYTFVTTTLEELTKNPPEESLRAIIHR
;
A
#
# COMPACT_ATOMS: atom_id res chain seq x y z
N MET A 1 -9.48 30.21 -12.99
CA MET A 1 -8.47 29.14 -13.22
C MET A 1 -7.76 29.44 -14.52
N ASN A 2 -6.43 29.50 -14.52
CA ASN A 2 -5.66 29.75 -15.74
C ASN A 2 -5.47 28.38 -16.45
N PRO A 3 -6.10 28.12 -17.61
CA PRO A 3 -6.01 26.81 -18.29
C PRO A 3 -4.61 26.50 -18.85
N PHE A 4 -3.62 27.38 -18.64
CA PHE A 4 -2.28 27.30 -19.22
C PHE A 4 -1.15 27.09 -18.20
N ALA A 5 -1.46 26.66 -16.96
CA ALA A 5 -0.43 26.28 -15.98
C ALA A 5 0.18 24.89 -16.29
N GLY A 6 0.75 24.73 -17.49
CA GLY A 6 1.58 23.58 -17.86
C GLY A 6 3.06 23.96 -17.75
N ILE A 7 3.89 23.00 -17.36
CA ILE A 7 5.35 23.18 -17.44
C ILE A 7 5.76 22.67 -18.81
N LEU A 8 6.40 23.54 -19.61
CA LEU A 8 7.03 23.12 -20.85
C LEU A 8 8.30 22.36 -20.53
N THR A 9 8.35 21.09 -20.89
CA THR A 9 9.55 20.27 -20.81
C THR A 9 10.12 20.09 -22.20
N VAL A 10 11.45 20.19 -22.31
CA VAL A 10 12.16 20.10 -23.59
C VAL A 10 13.17 18.97 -23.48
N ALA A 11 13.01 17.91 -24.26
CA ALA A 11 13.91 16.75 -24.19
C ALA A 11 15.31 17.13 -24.68
N ASN A 12 15.38 17.94 -25.75
CA ASN A 12 16.63 18.36 -26.37
C ASN A 12 16.73 19.89 -26.50
N PRO A 13 17.06 20.62 -25.42
CA PRO A 13 17.02 22.09 -25.39
C PRO A 13 17.98 22.76 -26.37
N TRP A 14 19.07 22.08 -26.76
CA TRP A 14 20.09 22.61 -27.66
C TRP A 14 19.55 22.94 -29.06
N TRP A 15 18.51 22.23 -29.53
CA TRP A 15 17.89 22.52 -30.83
C TRP A 15 17.17 23.86 -30.88
N LEU A 16 16.79 24.43 -29.73
CA LEU A 16 16.20 25.77 -29.65
C LEU A 16 17.21 26.87 -30.01
N ILE A 17 18.52 26.62 -29.90
CA ILE A 17 19.57 27.51 -30.39
C ILE A 17 19.52 27.62 -31.93
N GLY A 18 18.94 26.64 -32.61
CA GLY A 18 18.69 26.68 -34.05
C GLY A 18 17.73 27.80 -34.49
N ILE A 19 16.87 28.30 -33.59
CA ILE A 19 15.92 29.38 -33.89
C ILE A 19 16.65 30.71 -34.22
N PRO A 20 17.52 31.26 -33.35
CA PRO A 20 18.28 32.46 -33.69
C PRO A 20 19.31 32.20 -34.81
N LEU A 21 19.93 31.01 -34.86
CA LEU A 21 20.90 30.68 -35.91
C LEU A 21 20.26 30.63 -37.31
N SER A 22 19.08 30.03 -37.44
CA SER A 22 18.33 30.01 -38.71
C SER A 22 17.91 31.42 -39.15
N GLY A 23 17.50 32.27 -38.21
CA GLY A 23 17.22 33.68 -38.47
C GLY A 23 18.44 34.43 -39.01
N MET A 24 19.61 34.26 -38.38
CA MET A 24 20.86 34.85 -38.86
C MET A 24 21.30 34.31 -40.23
N ALA A 25 21.19 33.00 -40.45
CA ALA A 25 21.54 32.36 -41.72
C ALA A 25 20.64 32.86 -42.85
N LEU A 26 19.32 32.89 -42.64
CA LEU A 26 18.36 33.44 -43.60
C LEU A 26 18.65 34.91 -43.89
N LEU A 27 18.97 35.70 -42.86
CA LEU A 27 19.23 37.13 -43.02
C LEU A 27 20.52 37.36 -43.82
N ALA A 28 21.55 36.53 -43.63
CA ALA A 28 22.77 36.54 -44.44
C ALA A 28 22.49 36.16 -45.91
N VAL A 29 21.67 35.14 -46.16
CA VAL A 29 21.27 34.72 -47.51
C VAL A 29 20.48 35.82 -48.23
N TYR A 30 19.47 36.39 -47.57
CA TYR A 30 18.65 37.47 -48.14
C TYR A 30 19.45 38.76 -48.37
N ARG A 31 20.43 39.07 -47.51
CA ARG A 31 21.38 40.18 -47.73
C ARG A 31 22.37 39.92 -48.87
N LYS A 32 22.77 38.68 -49.12
CA LYS A 32 23.61 38.33 -50.28
C LYS A 32 22.82 38.35 -51.59
N ARG A 33 21.56 37.87 -51.58
CA ARG A 33 20.68 37.83 -52.75
C ARG A 33 20.20 39.20 -53.24
N SER A 34 20.22 40.23 -52.40
CA SER A 34 19.88 41.61 -52.83
C SER A 34 20.94 42.24 -53.75
N LYS A 35 22.10 41.59 -53.93
CA LYS A 35 23.09 41.89 -54.99
C LYS A 35 22.76 41.15 -56.29
N GLY A 36 21.52 41.27 -56.78
CA GLY A 36 21.15 40.71 -58.07
C GLY A 36 21.87 41.46 -59.20
N VAL A 37 22.58 40.73 -60.06
CA VAL A 37 23.06 41.27 -61.35
C VAL A 37 21.84 41.51 -62.22
N ARG A 38 21.47 42.78 -62.43
CA ARG A 38 20.45 43.14 -63.41
C ARG A 38 21.09 43.05 -64.79
N ILE A 39 20.75 42.02 -65.55
CA ILE A 39 21.13 41.93 -66.96
C ILE A 39 20.27 42.94 -67.72
N LEU A 40 20.93 43.95 -68.29
CA LEU A 40 20.29 44.99 -69.09
C LEU A 40 19.92 44.36 -70.44
N VAL A 41 18.62 44.22 -70.73
CA VAL A 41 18.15 43.74 -72.03
C VAL A 41 18.38 44.86 -73.07
N PRO A 42 19.14 44.62 -74.15
CA PRO A 42 19.69 45.66 -75.00
C PRO A 42 18.69 46.13 -76.07
N SER A 43 17.51 46.63 -75.66
CA SER A 43 16.57 47.27 -76.60
C SER A 43 16.68 48.80 -76.63
N THR A 44 17.62 49.40 -75.89
CA THR A 44 17.86 50.85 -75.88
C THR A 44 19.36 51.16 -75.93
N PHE A 45 19.99 50.92 -77.08
CA PHE A 45 21.42 51.16 -77.33
C PHE A 45 21.88 52.62 -77.16
N ILE A 46 20.96 53.57 -76.99
CA ILE A 46 21.25 55.01 -76.86
C ILE A 46 21.70 55.39 -75.42
N TRP A 47 21.44 54.57 -74.41
CA TRP A 47 21.75 54.93 -73.01
C TRP A 47 23.09 54.38 -72.48
N GLN A 48 23.85 53.63 -73.27
CA GLN A 48 25.13 53.06 -72.84
C GLN A 48 26.24 54.09 -72.54
N GLN A 49 26.11 55.35 -73.02
CA GLN A 49 27.09 56.41 -72.70
C GLN A 49 26.82 57.12 -71.36
N LEU A 50 25.69 56.87 -70.71
CA LEU A 50 25.43 57.29 -69.33
C LEU A 50 25.65 56.10 -68.42
N ALA A 51 26.91 55.88 -68.01
CA ALA A 51 27.24 55.04 -66.87
C ALA A 51 26.69 55.71 -65.60
N MET A 52 25.37 55.65 -65.40
CA MET A 52 24.77 55.94 -64.12
C MET A 52 24.95 54.71 -63.25
N ASP A 53 25.72 54.86 -62.18
CA ASP A 53 25.69 53.95 -61.04
C ASP A 53 24.28 54.01 -60.43
N ILE A 54 23.36 53.20 -60.96
CA ILE A 54 22.01 53.07 -60.41
C ILE A 54 22.15 52.25 -59.11
N GLN A 55 22.46 52.93 -58.01
CA GLN A 55 22.36 52.35 -56.68
C GLN A 55 20.89 52.14 -56.35
N ALA A 56 20.42 50.89 -56.48
CA ALA A 56 19.08 50.53 -56.04
C ALA A 56 18.93 50.86 -54.54
N PRO A 57 17.82 51.50 -54.13
CA PRO A 57 17.62 51.82 -52.73
C PRO A 57 17.62 50.53 -51.92
N LYS A 58 18.47 50.47 -50.89
CA LYS A 58 18.50 49.35 -49.92
C LYS A 58 17.10 49.24 -49.34
N LYS A 59 16.34 48.20 -49.74
CA LYS A 59 15.03 47.92 -49.14
C LYS A 59 15.24 47.69 -47.64
N ARG A 60 14.82 48.66 -46.82
CA ARG A 60 14.92 48.61 -45.34
C ARG A 60 14.06 47.51 -44.73
N PHE A 61 13.02 47.06 -45.43
CA PHE A 61 12.11 46.02 -44.97
C PHE A 61 12.48 44.64 -45.52
N LEU A 62 12.51 43.66 -44.63
CA LEU A 62 12.61 42.25 -44.98
C LEU A 62 11.32 41.83 -45.72
N PRO A 63 11.42 41.02 -46.79
CA PRO A 63 10.24 40.55 -47.50
C PRO A 63 9.40 39.66 -46.58
N LEU A 64 8.06 39.68 -46.74
CA LEU A 64 7.14 38.85 -45.95
C LEU A 64 7.52 37.36 -45.98
N ARG A 65 8.08 36.90 -47.11
CA ARG A 65 8.60 35.53 -47.28
C ARG A 65 9.69 35.16 -46.27
N PHE A 66 10.53 36.11 -45.86
CA PHE A 66 11.55 35.88 -44.83
C PHE A 66 10.92 35.47 -43.49
N LEU A 67 9.80 36.10 -43.11
CA LEU A 67 9.09 35.77 -41.87
C LEU A 67 8.54 34.34 -41.93
N PHE A 68 7.97 33.93 -43.07
CA PHE A 68 7.48 32.56 -43.26
C PHE A 68 8.62 31.54 -43.26
N ASP A 69 9.73 31.82 -43.95
CA ASP A 69 10.90 30.95 -43.97
C ASP A 69 11.48 30.78 -42.54
N TRP A 70 11.54 31.86 -41.76
CA TRP A 70 12.01 31.82 -40.38
C TRP A 70 11.03 31.12 -39.43
N LEU A 71 9.72 31.34 -39.59
CA LEU A 71 8.68 30.66 -38.82
C LEU A 71 8.73 29.14 -39.05
N LEU A 72 8.91 28.71 -40.30
CA LEU A 72 9.03 27.30 -40.65
C LEU A 72 10.26 26.66 -40.02
N CYS A 73 11.43 27.32 -40.12
CA CYS A 73 12.65 26.86 -39.45
C CYS A 73 12.48 26.80 -37.93
N SER A 74 11.79 27.77 -37.35
CA SER A 74 11.53 27.81 -35.91
C SER A 74 10.62 26.67 -35.47
N LEU A 75 9.56 26.36 -36.23
CA LEU A 75 8.69 25.22 -35.97
C LEU A 75 9.43 23.88 -36.09
N LEU A 76 10.33 23.75 -37.07
CA LEU A 76 11.20 22.57 -37.20
C LEU A 76 12.13 22.41 -35.99
N CYS A 77 12.77 23.49 -35.53
CA CYS A 77 13.59 23.47 -34.33
C CYS A 77 12.78 23.09 -33.08
N ILE A 78 11.55 23.61 -32.94
CA ILE A 78 10.65 23.28 -31.83
C ILE A 78 10.21 21.81 -31.90
N ALA A 79 9.90 21.29 -33.10
CA ALA A 79 9.52 19.90 -33.30
C ALA A 79 10.64 18.93 -32.92
N VAL A 80 11.88 19.22 -33.35
CA VAL A 80 13.06 18.39 -33.03
C VAL A 80 13.49 18.55 -31.55
N ALA A 81 13.20 19.69 -30.93
CA ALA A 81 13.42 19.89 -29.50
C ALA A 81 12.47 19.06 -28.61
N GLU A 82 11.44 18.43 -29.20
CA GLU A 82 10.40 17.63 -28.50
C GLU A 82 9.80 18.40 -27.32
N VAL A 83 9.36 19.63 -27.60
CA VAL A 83 8.69 20.44 -26.58
C VAL A 83 7.34 19.80 -26.24
N THR A 84 7.23 19.29 -25.02
CA THR A 84 6.02 18.68 -24.49
C THR A 84 5.42 19.57 -23.41
N LEU A 85 4.09 19.75 -23.47
CA LEU A 85 3.35 20.41 -22.41
C LEU A 85 2.95 19.37 -21.38
N VAL A 86 3.69 19.27 -20.28
CA VAL A 86 3.29 18.41 -19.16
C VAL A 86 2.27 19.20 -18.34
N GLN A 87 1.02 18.73 -18.35
CA GLN A 87 0.02 19.22 -17.42
C GLN A 87 0.51 18.88 -16.01
N SER A 88 0.77 19.93 -15.23
CA SER A 88 1.07 19.82 -13.80
C SER A 88 -0.22 19.44 -13.08
N HIS A 89 -0.63 18.18 -13.18
CA HIS A 89 -1.60 17.65 -12.24
C HIS A 89 -0.95 17.60 -10.86
N GLN A 90 -1.69 18.05 -9.85
CA GLN A 90 -1.28 17.83 -8.48
C GLN A 90 -1.65 16.39 -8.12
N ASP A 91 -0.70 15.66 -7.56
CA ASP A 91 -0.92 14.27 -7.15
C ASP A 91 -1.47 14.25 -5.73
N GLY A 92 -2.44 13.37 -5.49
CA GLY A 92 -2.99 13.02 -4.19
C GLY A 92 -2.59 11.60 -3.83
N VAL A 93 -2.06 11.41 -2.63
CA VAL A 93 -1.82 10.08 -2.05
C VAL A 93 -2.80 9.90 -0.91
N LEU A 94 -3.60 8.84 -0.96
CA LEU A 94 -4.55 8.50 0.09
C LEU A 94 -4.10 7.21 0.76
N ILE A 95 -3.92 7.25 2.08
CA ILE A 95 -3.50 6.11 2.89
C ILE A 95 -4.64 5.79 3.84
N ILE A 96 -5.13 4.56 3.75
CA ILE A 96 -6.30 4.08 4.46
C ILE A 96 -5.86 3.05 5.48
N ASP A 97 -6.15 3.34 6.74
CA ASP A 97 -6.02 2.37 7.82
C ASP A 97 -7.11 1.31 7.70
N ASN A 98 -6.70 0.06 7.61
CA ASN A 98 -7.59 -1.09 7.56
C ASN A 98 -7.13 -2.22 8.50
N SER A 99 -6.46 -1.85 9.59
CA SER A 99 -6.00 -2.75 10.64
C SER A 99 -7.16 -3.36 11.47
N LEU A 100 -6.83 -4.23 12.44
CA LEU A 100 -7.79 -4.92 13.29
C LEU A 100 -8.74 -3.96 14.02
N SER A 101 -8.28 -2.77 14.42
CA SER A 101 -9.13 -1.75 15.06
C SER A 101 -10.28 -1.28 14.16
N SER A 102 -10.16 -1.45 12.84
CA SER A 102 -11.17 -1.05 11.87
C SER A 102 -12.40 -1.98 11.86
N PHE A 103 -12.31 -3.17 12.46
CA PHE A 103 -13.47 -4.02 12.74
C PHE A 103 -14.38 -3.42 13.80
N ALA A 104 -13.87 -2.47 14.60
CA ALA A 104 -14.60 -1.95 15.73
C ALA A 104 -15.97 -1.36 15.33
N ILE A 105 -16.99 -1.57 16.15
CA ILE A 105 -18.32 -1.00 15.94
C ILE A 105 -18.45 0.32 16.69
N ILE A 106 -18.93 1.37 16.01
CA ILE A 106 -19.26 2.66 16.62
C ILE A 106 -20.73 2.64 17.08
N PRO A 107 -21.01 2.66 18.40
CA PRO A 107 -22.38 2.68 18.90
C PRO A 107 -23.05 4.01 18.59
N GLY A 108 -24.31 3.97 18.16
CA GLY A 108 -25.17 5.17 18.07
C GLY A 108 -25.10 5.98 16.78
N VAL A 109 -24.17 5.71 15.86
CA VAL A 109 -24.17 6.30 14.51
C VAL A 109 -24.91 5.37 13.55
N HIS A 110 -26.14 5.73 13.15
CA HIS A 110 -26.92 5.09 12.08
C HIS A 110 -26.95 3.55 12.08
N GLY A 111 -27.20 2.93 13.24
CA GLY A 111 -27.45 1.48 13.32
C GLY A 111 -26.19 0.62 13.44
N ASN A 112 -25.20 1.05 14.25
CA ASN A 112 -23.97 0.32 14.55
C ASN A 112 -23.11 0.10 13.30
N LYS A 113 -22.45 1.17 12.86
CA LYS A 113 -21.55 1.16 11.70
C LYS A 113 -20.15 0.73 12.12
N HIS A 114 -19.47 -0.08 11.30
CA HIS A 114 -18.07 -0.41 11.52
C HIS A 114 -17.18 0.83 11.29
N VAL A 115 -16.07 0.90 12.01
CA VAL A 115 -15.05 1.95 11.86
C VAL A 115 -14.57 2.00 10.42
N ILE A 116 -14.32 0.86 9.77
CA ILE A 116 -13.87 0.80 8.37
C ILE A 116 -14.82 1.54 7.42
N ASP A 117 -16.13 1.48 7.64
CA ASP A 117 -17.08 2.15 6.76
C ASP A 117 -17.06 3.67 6.99
N THR A 118 -16.76 4.11 8.21
CA THR A 118 -16.57 5.54 8.52
C THR A 118 -15.25 6.05 7.91
N ILE A 119 -14.19 5.23 7.95
CA ILE A 119 -12.93 5.49 7.24
C ILE A 119 -13.17 5.64 5.74
N LYS A 120 -13.96 4.74 5.13
CA LYS A 120 -14.31 4.81 3.71
C LYS A 120 -15.09 6.07 3.37
N ASP A 121 -16.04 6.47 4.20
CA ASP A 121 -16.80 7.71 3.98
C ASP A 121 -15.91 8.94 4.05
N ALA A 122 -15.02 9.02 5.06
CA ALA A 122 -14.07 10.11 5.20
C ALA A 122 -13.10 10.17 4.00
N ALA A 123 -12.55 9.02 3.59
CA ALA A 123 -11.71 8.89 2.40
C ALA A 123 -12.42 9.37 1.12
N LYS A 124 -13.68 8.97 0.92
CA LYS A 124 -14.49 9.42 -0.22
C LYS A 124 -14.71 10.93 -0.18
N GLU A 125 -14.97 11.51 0.99
CA GLU A 125 -15.17 12.94 1.13
C GLU A 125 -13.89 13.74 0.82
N THR A 126 -12.73 13.23 1.27
CA THR A 126 -11.42 13.79 0.89
C THR A 126 -11.22 13.81 -0.62
N ILE A 127 -11.56 12.69 -1.31
CA ILE A 127 -11.46 12.59 -2.77
C ILE A 127 -12.41 13.57 -3.46
N ARG A 128 -13.65 13.68 -3.00
CA ARG A 128 -14.65 14.62 -3.56
C ARG A 128 -14.22 16.07 -3.40
N THR A 129 -13.73 16.43 -2.22
CA THR A 129 -13.25 17.79 -1.92
C THR A 129 -12.03 18.16 -2.76
N ASN A 130 -11.19 17.17 -3.09
CA ASN A 130 -9.97 17.34 -3.88
C ASN A 130 -10.08 16.69 -5.27
N ASN A 131 -11.23 16.85 -5.94
CA ASN A 131 -11.55 16.17 -7.21
C ASN A 131 -10.58 16.41 -8.38
N SER A 132 -9.76 17.46 -8.30
CA SER A 132 -8.80 17.84 -9.35
C SER A 132 -7.46 17.11 -9.25
N LEU A 133 -7.22 16.38 -8.16
CA LEU A 133 -6.01 15.59 -7.96
C LEU A 133 -6.04 14.26 -8.72
N ARG A 134 -4.86 13.77 -9.07
CA ARG A 134 -4.64 12.39 -9.53
C ARG A 134 -4.26 11.52 -8.34
N TRP A 135 -4.97 10.42 -8.12
CA TRP A 135 -4.90 9.68 -6.86
C TRP A 135 -4.03 8.43 -6.94
N SER A 136 -3.28 8.16 -5.87
CA SER A 136 -2.70 6.85 -5.58
C SER A 136 -3.19 6.43 -4.20
N ILE A 137 -3.87 5.28 -4.12
CA ILE A 137 -4.50 4.80 -2.89
C ILE A 137 -3.64 3.68 -2.31
N TYR A 138 -3.48 3.67 -0.99
CA TYR A 138 -2.73 2.66 -0.26
C TYR A 138 -3.52 2.15 0.94
N SER A 139 -3.41 0.85 1.23
CA SER A 139 -3.85 0.24 2.50
C SER A 139 -2.66 -0.03 3.41
N THR A 140 -2.87 -0.03 4.72
CA THR A 140 -1.79 -0.18 5.72
C THR A 140 -1.76 -1.52 6.44
N ALA A 141 -2.69 -2.44 6.20
CA ALA A 141 -2.67 -3.74 6.85
C ALA A 141 -1.42 -4.56 6.47
N ASP A 142 -0.62 -4.94 7.49
CA ASP A 142 0.67 -5.65 7.44
C ASP A 142 1.82 -4.86 6.78
N GLN A 143 1.58 -4.36 5.57
CA GLN A 143 2.50 -3.57 4.79
C GLN A 143 1.74 -2.55 3.95
N ILE A 144 2.38 -1.44 3.62
CA ILE A 144 1.76 -0.46 2.72
C ILE A 144 1.74 -1.03 1.30
N GLN A 145 0.53 -1.29 0.82
CA GLN A 145 0.29 -1.80 -0.53
C GLN A 145 -0.53 -0.80 -1.34
N PRO A 146 -0.16 -0.55 -2.61
CA PRO A 146 -0.99 0.23 -3.51
C PRO A 146 -2.27 -0.54 -3.83
N LEU A 147 -3.41 0.13 -3.69
CA LEU A 147 -4.71 -0.36 -4.09
C LEU A 147 -4.99 0.15 -5.52
N GLY A 148 -4.71 -0.71 -6.50
CA GLY A 148 -4.90 -0.40 -7.93
C GLY A 148 -3.69 0.27 -8.59
N THR A 149 -3.93 0.87 -9.75
CA THR A 149 -2.91 1.60 -10.52
C THR A 149 -2.71 3.00 -9.96
N GLU A 150 -1.52 3.60 -10.15
CA GLU A 150 -1.27 5.00 -9.79
C GLU A 150 -1.99 5.97 -10.74
N ASN A 151 -2.13 7.24 -10.34
CA ASN A 151 -2.70 8.35 -11.12
C ASN A 151 -4.18 8.22 -11.51
N LEU A 152 -4.98 7.67 -10.59
CA LEU A 152 -6.42 7.49 -10.74
C LEU A 152 -7.16 8.82 -10.84
N SER A 153 -8.22 8.86 -11.65
CA SER A 153 -9.24 9.92 -11.56
C SER A 153 -10.02 9.82 -10.24
N ALA A 154 -10.70 10.91 -9.85
CA ALA A 154 -11.53 10.90 -8.65
C ALA A 154 -12.61 9.80 -8.67
N SER A 155 -13.23 9.52 -9.83
CA SER A 155 -14.24 8.45 -9.95
C SER A 155 -13.64 7.06 -9.77
N GLU A 156 -12.46 6.79 -10.34
CA GLU A 156 -11.76 5.51 -10.16
C GLU A 156 -11.28 5.33 -8.72
N ALA A 157 -10.77 6.41 -8.13
CA ALA A 157 -10.35 6.43 -6.73
C ALA A 157 -11.51 6.09 -5.79
N LEU A 158 -12.70 6.69 -5.99
CA LEU A 158 -13.90 6.38 -5.20
C LEU A 158 -14.29 4.90 -5.29
N ALA A 159 -14.22 4.30 -6.49
CA ALA A 159 -14.52 2.90 -6.69
C ALA A 159 -13.52 1.97 -5.98
N ILE A 160 -12.23 2.34 -5.96
CA ILE A 160 -11.21 1.57 -5.22
C ILE A 160 -11.42 1.65 -3.72
N VAL A 161 -11.75 2.83 -3.17
CA VAL A 161 -12.08 2.97 -1.74
C VAL A 161 -13.19 2.01 -1.34
N ASP A 162 -14.18 1.79 -2.21
CA ASP A 162 -15.29 0.85 -1.95
C ASP A 162 -14.84 -0.61 -1.80
N THR A 163 -13.70 -0.99 -2.37
CA THR A 163 -13.17 -2.36 -2.26
C THR A 163 -12.40 -2.61 -0.96
N VAL A 164 -12.07 -1.57 -0.19
CA VAL A 164 -11.29 -1.72 1.05
C VAL A 164 -12.11 -2.42 2.11
N THR A 165 -11.47 -3.43 2.73
CA THR A 165 -11.99 -4.20 3.88
C THR A 165 -10.97 -4.18 5.02
N ALA A 166 -11.48 -4.29 6.25
CA ALA A 166 -10.63 -4.48 7.43
C ALA A 166 -9.88 -5.82 7.35
N GLN A 167 -8.69 -5.88 7.95
CA GLN A 167 -7.82 -7.05 7.97
C GLN A 167 -7.40 -7.41 9.41
N TYR A 168 -7.19 -8.71 9.65
CA TYR A 168 -6.76 -9.25 10.95
C TYR A 168 -5.27 -9.02 11.19
N VAL A 169 -4.84 -7.75 11.17
CA VAL A 169 -3.45 -7.37 11.35
C VAL A 169 -3.33 -6.24 12.36
N ASN A 170 -2.27 -6.27 13.14
CA ASN A 170 -1.94 -5.18 14.05
C ASN A 170 -1.75 -3.87 13.30
N ASP A 171 -2.15 -2.78 13.94
CA ASP A 171 -1.88 -1.46 13.42
C ASP A 171 -0.40 -1.10 13.59
N GLU A 172 0.29 -0.98 12.45
CA GLU A 172 1.68 -0.54 12.36
C GLU A 172 1.84 0.71 11.47
N ILE A 173 0.77 1.50 11.31
CA ILE A 173 0.71 2.62 10.37
C ILE A 173 1.93 3.54 10.47
N GLU A 174 2.38 3.94 11.68
CA GLU A 174 3.55 4.81 11.84
C GLU A 174 4.87 4.16 11.39
N ARG A 175 5.02 2.85 11.61
CA ARG A 175 6.19 2.10 11.15
C ARG A 175 6.20 2.05 9.63
N LEU A 176 5.04 1.81 9.03
CA LEU A 176 4.89 1.66 7.59
C LEU A 176 5.08 3.00 6.86
N PHE A 177 4.67 4.12 7.46
CA PHE A 177 4.91 5.46 6.91
C PHE A 177 6.38 5.74 6.62
N GLN A 178 7.31 5.20 7.41
CA GLN A 178 8.75 5.37 7.19
C GLN A 178 9.23 4.73 5.87
N ASN A 179 8.50 3.74 5.37
CA ASN A 179 8.87 2.95 4.21
C ASN A 179 8.13 3.38 2.93
N ILE A 180 7.17 4.32 3.01
CA ILE A 180 6.52 4.88 1.84
C ILE A 180 7.53 5.69 1.02
N ARG A 181 7.65 5.36 -0.27
CA ARG A 181 8.36 6.18 -1.25
C ARG A 181 7.37 6.92 -2.12
N ILE A 182 7.08 8.17 -1.77
CA ILE A 182 6.23 9.04 -2.57
C ILE A 182 7.02 9.49 -3.79
N LYS A 183 6.63 9.04 -4.98
CA LYS A 183 7.33 9.35 -6.25
C LYS A 183 7.30 10.83 -6.60
N SER A 184 6.24 11.53 -6.19
CA SER A 184 6.03 12.94 -6.49
C SER A 184 6.31 13.80 -5.24
N PRO A 185 7.39 14.60 -5.21
CA PRO A 185 7.76 15.41 -4.04
C PRO A 185 6.76 16.55 -3.75
N ARG A 186 5.75 16.74 -4.61
CA ARG A 186 4.68 17.73 -4.44
C ARG A 186 3.31 17.08 -4.20
N ALA A 187 3.25 15.77 -4.00
CA ALA A 187 1.99 15.10 -3.73
C ALA A 187 1.42 15.55 -2.38
N LYS A 188 0.10 15.78 -2.35
CA LYS A 188 -0.63 15.95 -1.10
C LYS A 188 -0.95 14.58 -0.52
N VAL A 189 -0.61 14.35 0.73
CA VAL A 189 -0.76 13.05 1.37
C VAL A 189 -1.84 13.13 2.43
N PHE A 190 -2.88 12.33 2.26
CA PHE A 190 -4.02 12.21 3.16
C PHE A 190 -3.96 10.87 3.85
N VAL A 191 -4.11 10.88 5.16
CA VAL A 191 -4.13 9.66 5.98
C VAL A 191 -5.47 9.57 6.67
N VAL A 192 -6.19 8.48 6.50
CA VAL A 192 -7.48 8.24 7.17
C VAL A 192 -7.33 7.06 8.11
N THR A 193 -7.52 7.28 9.41
CA THR A 193 -7.27 6.28 10.47
C THR A 193 -8.27 6.40 11.61
N ASP A 194 -8.41 5.35 12.41
CA ASP A 194 -9.26 5.32 13.60
C ASP A 194 -8.57 5.91 14.83
N ARG A 195 -7.28 6.28 14.76
CA ARG A 195 -6.61 6.87 15.92
C ARG A 195 -5.63 7.98 15.54
N PRO A 196 -5.30 8.89 16.46
CA PRO A 196 -4.24 9.85 16.21
C PRO A 196 -2.89 9.13 16.06
N LEU A 197 -2.09 9.60 15.09
CA LEU A 197 -0.75 9.07 14.84
C LEU A 197 0.23 9.53 15.94
N ARG A 198 0.86 8.56 16.60
CA ARG A 198 1.76 8.78 17.74
C ARG A 198 3.16 9.05 17.20
N GLY A 199 3.50 10.32 16.99
CA GLY A 199 4.81 10.71 16.48
C GLY A 199 4.75 11.86 15.49
N GLN A 200 4.12 12.96 15.90
CA GLN A 200 3.99 14.22 15.15
C GLN A 200 5.34 14.88 14.75
N ALA A 201 6.49 14.21 14.89
CA ALA A 201 7.77 14.68 14.40
C ALA A 201 8.22 13.99 13.09
N LEU A 202 7.73 12.77 12.78
CA LEU A 202 8.19 11.99 11.62
C LEU A 202 7.14 11.85 10.52
N VAL A 203 5.86 11.66 10.88
CA VAL A 203 4.76 11.57 9.90
C VAL A 203 4.40 12.92 9.24
N PRO A 204 4.39 14.07 9.95
CA PRO A 204 3.90 15.33 9.35
C PRO A 204 4.88 16.02 8.39
N GLN A 205 6.09 15.48 8.16
CA GLN A 205 6.92 15.97 7.07
C GLN A 205 6.44 15.46 5.70
N GLN A 206 5.68 14.37 5.66
CA GLN A 206 5.15 13.79 4.42
C GLN A 206 3.63 13.84 4.35
N ALA A 207 2.91 13.66 5.47
CA ALA A 207 1.46 13.78 5.54
C ALA A 207 1.02 15.25 5.46
N SER A 208 0.18 15.59 4.47
CA SER A 208 -0.45 16.90 4.35
C SER A 208 -1.64 17.03 5.30
N GLU A 209 -2.36 15.94 5.54
CA GLU A 209 -3.55 15.92 6.41
C GLU A 209 -3.75 14.53 7.02
N VAL A 210 -4.10 14.48 8.31
CA VAL A 210 -4.45 13.25 9.03
C VAL A 210 -5.88 13.39 9.52
N ILE A 211 -6.76 12.53 9.01
CA ILE A 211 -8.18 12.49 9.30
C ILE A 211 -8.41 11.33 10.25
N THR A 212 -8.69 11.66 11.51
CA THR A 212 -9.07 10.68 12.53
C THR A 212 -10.58 10.57 12.57
N VAL A 213 -11.13 9.41 12.23
CA VAL A 213 -12.60 9.20 12.19
C VAL A 213 -13.21 8.91 13.56
N ARG A 214 -12.36 8.62 14.54
CA ARG A 214 -12.80 8.24 15.88
C ARG A 214 -12.98 9.47 16.75
N ASP A 215 -14.17 9.61 17.32
CA ASP A 215 -14.45 10.62 18.33
C ASP A 215 -13.86 10.17 19.68
N ASN A 216 -12.99 11.00 20.24
CA ASN A 216 -12.36 10.76 21.55
C ASN A 216 -13.36 10.80 22.72
N THR A 217 -14.62 11.18 22.47
CA THR A 217 -15.67 11.28 23.51
C THR A 217 -16.44 9.97 23.75
N LEU A 218 -16.35 8.98 22.87
CA LEU A 218 -16.99 7.69 23.07
C LEU A 218 -16.22 6.87 24.12
N ILE A 219 -16.91 6.34 25.13
CA ILE A 219 -16.33 5.40 26.09
C ILE A 219 -16.31 4.03 25.42
N TRP A 220 -15.12 3.59 25.02
CA TRP A 220 -14.92 2.31 24.36
C TRP A 220 -14.94 1.18 25.39
N SER A 221 -15.69 0.12 25.10
CA SER A 221 -15.78 -1.07 25.94
C SER A 221 -15.42 -2.27 25.08
N ASN A 222 -14.24 -2.85 25.34
CA ASN A 222 -13.71 -4.00 24.62
C ASN A 222 -13.17 -5.02 25.63
N LEU A 223 -13.36 -6.29 25.36
CA LEU A 223 -12.57 -7.36 25.95
C LEU A 223 -11.66 -7.90 24.85
N ALA A 224 -10.44 -8.34 25.18
CA ALA A 224 -9.55 -8.90 24.17
C ALA A 224 -8.74 -10.07 24.71
N LEU A 225 -8.55 -11.10 23.87
CA LEU A 225 -7.62 -12.18 24.13
C LEU A 225 -6.19 -11.71 23.79
N GLN A 226 -5.41 -11.36 24.82
CA GLN A 226 -4.07 -10.80 24.61
C GLN A 226 -3.02 -11.84 24.25
N SER A 227 -3.08 -13.01 24.88
CA SER A 227 -2.12 -14.07 24.62
C SER A 227 -2.67 -15.44 24.95
N LEU A 228 -2.17 -16.41 24.20
CA LEU A 228 -2.31 -17.83 24.46
C LEU A 228 -0.92 -18.43 24.65
N ALA A 229 -0.74 -19.19 25.72
CA ALA A 229 0.48 -19.95 25.95
C ALA A 229 0.13 -21.38 26.34
N LEU A 230 0.83 -22.34 25.76
CA LEU A 230 0.83 -23.72 26.22
C LEU A 230 1.91 -23.89 27.28
N THR A 231 1.53 -24.41 28.44
CA THR A 231 2.45 -24.70 29.54
C THR A 231 2.20 -26.10 30.07
N PRO A 232 3.23 -26.88 30.41
CA PRO A 232 3.04 -28.20 30.99
C PRO A 232 2.26 -28.10 32.31
N THR A 233 1.40 -29.07 32.57
CA THR A 233 0.73 -29.21 33.87
C THR A 233 1.77 -29.50 34.96
N ALA A 234 1.46 -29.14 36.22
CA ALA A 234 2.37 -29.36 37.35
C ALA A 234 2.68 -30.84 37.63
N ASP A 235 1.79 -31.74 37.21
CA ASP A 235 1.95 -33.19 37.28
C ASP A 235 2.70 -33.79 36.08
N GLY A 236 3.05 -32.98 35.08
CA GLY A 236 3.78 -33.38 33.88
C GLY A 236 3.02 -34.31 32.92
N GLN A 237 1.75 -34.65 33.21
CA GLN A 237 0.96 -35.60 32.42
C GLN A 237 0.04 -34.93 31.38
N GLY A 238 0.09 -33.61 31.24
CA GLY A 238 -0.71 -32.87 30.27
C GLY A 238 -0.13 -31.49 29.92
N GLN A 239 -0.88 -30.76 29.12
CA GLN A 239 -0.64 -29.34 28.87
C GLN A 239 -1.82 -28.52 29.41
N MET A 240 -1.53 -27.30 29.83
CA MET A 240 -2.49 -26.27 30.17
C MET A 240 -2.38 -25.16 29.14
N ILE A 241 -3.52 -24.68 28.67
CA ILE A 241 -3.61 -23.47 27.88
C ILE A 241 -3.84 -22.32 28.86
N ARG A 242 -2.91 -21.36 28.88
CA ARG A 242 -3.04 -20.10 29.58
C ARG A 242 -3.57 -19.04 28.62
N ALA A 243 -4.82 -18.65 28.81
CA ALA A 243 -5.43 -17.54 28.11
C ALA A 243 -5.38 -16.28 28.97
N ARG A 244 -4.71 -15.23 28.48
CA ARG A 244 -4.70 -13.91 29.12
C ARG A 244 -5.72 -13.01 28.45
N ILE A 245 -6.73 -12.59 29.20
CA ILE A 245 -7.84 -11.77 28.72
C ILE A 245 -7.77 -10.42 29.41
N ARG A 246 -7.88 -9.34 28.65
CA ARG A 246 -7.82 -7.97 29.18
C ARG A 246 -9.14 -7.24 28.91
N SER A 247 -9.57 -6.49 29.91
CA SER A 247 -10.68 -5.55 29.79
C SER A 247 -10.16 -4.15 29.53
N TYR A 248 -10.76 -3.51 28.53
CA TYR A 248 -10.68 -2.08 28.29
C TYR A 248 -11.96 -1.36 28.72
N SER A 249 -12.86 -2.07 29.40
CA SER A 249 -14.09 -1.53 29.97
C SER A 249 -13.85 -0.98 31.38
N SER A 250 -14.61 0.06 31.75
CA SER A 250 -14.63 0.61 33.11
C SER A 250 -15.39 -0.26 34.12
N LYS A 251 -15.95 -1.39 33.68
CA LYS A 251 -16.68 -2.33 34.52
C LYS A 251 -15.97 -3.68 34.60
N THR A 252 -16.14 -4.34 35.74
CA THR A 252 -15.79 -5.75 35.89
C THR A 252 -16.80 -6.59 35.12
N LEU A 253 -16.31 -7.49 34.27
CA LEU A 253 -17.15 -8.25 33.34
C LEU A 253 -17.05 -9.75 33.62
N PRO A 254 -18.17 -10.44 33.85
CA PRO A 254 -18.17 -11.89 33.91
C PRO A 254 -17.99 -12.44 32.48
N ILE A 255 -17.11 -13.44 32.37
CA ILE A 255 -16.79 -14.09 31.10
C ILE A 255 -16.82 -15.60 31.25
N GLU A 256 -17.05 -16.26 30.14
CA GLU A 256 -16.96 -17.68 29.98
C GLU A 256 -15.91 -17.99 28.92
N VAL A 257 -14.81 -18.62 29.34
CA VAL A 257 -13.73 -19.02 28.45
C VAL A 257 -13.95 -20.46 28.04
N PHE A 258 -13.85 -20.73 26.75
CA PHE A 258 -14.04 -22.05 26.18
C PHE A 258 -12.85 -22.48 25.32
N LEU A 259 -12.66 -23.80 25.27
CA LEU A 259 -11.79 -24.48 24.32
C LEU A 259 -12.66 -25.35 23.43
N LYS A 260 -12.56 -25.20 22.11
CA LYS A 260 -13.25 -26.01 21.10
C LYS A 260 -12.23 -26.69 20.20
N ARG A 261 -12.56 -27.88 19.70
CA ARG A 261 -11.75 -28.57 18.69
C ARG A 261 -12.23 -28.19 17.29
N SER A 262 -11.31 -28.08 16.34
CA SER A 262 -11.58 -27.73 14.93
C SER A 262 -12.63 -28.62 14.26
N ASP A 263 -12.68 -29.91 14.61
CA ASP A 263 -13.65 -30.88 14.09
C ASP A 263 -15.01 -30.84 14.81
N ARG A 264 -15.12 -30.14 15.94
CA ARG A 264 -16.31 -30.08 16.81
C ARG A 264 -16.46 -28.69 17.43
N LEU A 265 -16.76 -27.69 16.61
CA LEU A 265 -16.89 -26.29 17.06
C LEU A 265 -18.15 -25.99 17.88
N THR A 266 -19.15 -26.86 17.84
CA THR A 266 -20.42 -26.65 18.56
C THR A 266 -20.37 -27.05 20.03
N ILE A 267 -19.43 -27.93 20.42
CA ILE A 267 -19.34 -28.46 21.78
C ILE A 267 -17.96 -28.09 22.35
N PRO A 268 -17.89 -27.27 23.42
CA PRO A 268 -16.61 -26.99 24.06
C PRO A 268 -16.04 -28.25 24.69
N LEU A 269 -14.76 -28.52 24.44
CA LEU A 269 -13.97 -29.51 25.15
C LEU A 269 -13.85 -29.15 26.63
N GLU A 270 -13.56 -27.87 26.89
CA GLU A 270 -13.41 -27.31 28.23
C GLU A 270 -14.09 -25.96 28.30
N LYS A 271 -14.59 -25.62 29.49
CA LYS A 271 -15.30 -24.38 29.75
C LYS A 271 -15.06 -23.93 31.17
N LYS A 272 -14.70 -22.67 31.35
CA LYS A 272 -14.39 -22.08 32.66
C LYS A 272 -14.94 -20.67 32.75
N THR A 273 -15.59 -20.38 33.86
CA THR A 273 -16.08 -19.03 34.15
C THR A 273 -14.99 -18.23 34.88
N ALA A 274 -14.89 -16.95 34.55
CA ALA A 274 -13.99 -16.01 35.17
C ALA A 274 -14.62 -14.61 35.22
N SER A 275 -13.97 -13.69 35.93
CA SER A 275 -14.38 -12.29 35.99
C SER A 275 -13.17 -11.42 35.68
N VAL A 276 -13.27 -10.58 34.65
CA VAL A 276 -12.20 -9.67 34.25
C VAL A 276 -12.41 -8.36 34.98
N PRO A 277 -11.46 -7.90 35.82
CA PRO A 277 -11.60 -6.61 36.51
C PRO A 277 -11.64 -5.45 35.52
N ALA A 278 -12.31 -4.35 35.90
CA ALA A 278 -12.35 -3.11 35.15
C ALA A 278 -10.93 -2.61 34.80
N LEU A 279 -10.68 -2.31 33.52
CA LEU A 279 -9.38 -1.88 32.99
C LEU A 279 -8.21 -2.81 33.36
N GLY A 280 -8.49 -4.06 33.72
CA GLY A 280 -7.52 -5.02 34.21
C GLY A 280 -7.45 -6.29 33.36
N GLU A 281 -6.73 -7.28 33.86
CA GLU A 281 -6.50 -8.55 33.18
C GLU A 281 -6.84 -9.73 34.08
N VAL A 282 -7.21 -10.84 33.45
CA VAL A 282 -7.37 -12.13 34.10
C VAL A 282 -6.63 -13.19 33.29
N GLN A 283 -6.02 -14.14 33.99
CA GLN A 283 -5.45 -15.33 33.39
C GLN A 283 -6.36 -16.52 33.68
N VAL A 284 -6.81 -17.20 32.63
CA VAL A 284 -7.64 -18.39 32.73
C VAL A 284 -6.86 -19.57 32.18
N GLU A 285 -6.77 -20.62 32.99
CA GLU A 285 -6.10 -21.86 32.62
C GLU A 285 -7.14 -22.92 32.27
N LEU A 286 -7.01 -23.48 31.07
CA LEU A 286 -7.84 -24.56 30.51
C LEU A 286 -6.98 -25.81 30.34
N PRO A 287 -7.37 -26.96 30.94
CA PRO A 287 -6.62 -28.20 30.77
C PRO A 287 -6.77 -28.73 29.33
N LEU A 288 -5.69 -29.25 28.78
CA LEU A 288 -5.69 -29.99 27.52
C LEU A 288 -5.28 -31.43 27.82
N THR A 289 -6.18 -32.18 28.43
CA THR A 289 -5.99 -33.59 28.76
C THR A 289 -6.46 -34.45 27.60
N SER A 290 -5.77 -35.57 27.34
CA SER A 290 -6.15 -36.64 26.39
C SER A 290 -6.06 -36.38 24.87
N ILE A 291 -5.62 -35.20 24.40
CA ILE A 291 -5.54 -34.94 22.95
C ILE A 291 -4.08 -34.84 22.49
N THR A 292 -3.73 -35.66 21.49
CA THR A 292 -2.36 -35.79 20.98
C THR A 292 -2.06 -34.83 19.82
N SER A 293 -3.06 -34.46 19.01
CA SER A 293 -2.90 -33.46 17.95
C SER A 293 -4.24 -32.89 17.49
N GLY A 294 -4.22 -31.68 16.92
CA GLY A 294 -5.38 -31.06 16.28
C GLY A 294 -5.30 -29.54 16.19
N GLY A 295 -6.24 -28.96 15.45
CA GLY A 295 -6.54 -27.53 15.50
C GLY A 295 -7.54 -27.24 16.62
N PHE A 296 -7.34 -26.14 17.33
CA PHE A 296 -8.14 -25.73 18.48
C PHE A 296 -8.50 -24.26 18.38
N LEU A 297 -9.68 -23.94 18.88
CA LEU A 297 -10.18 -22.58 19.03
C LEU A 297 -10.32 -22.29 20.52
N VAL A 298 -9.55 -21.33 21.03
CA VAL A 298 -9.80 -20.74 22.34
C VAL A 298 -10.62 -19.49 22.12
N GLY A 299 -11.65 -19.29 22.93
CA GLY A 299 -12.37 -18.04 22.92
C GLY A 299 -12.99 -17.74 24.25
N PHE A 300 -13.58 -16.57 24.37
CA PHE A 300 -14.44 -16.25 25.49
C PHE A 300 -15.66 -15.47 25.03
N GLU A 301 -16.71 -15.53 25.84
CA GLU A 301 -17.92 -14.73 25.68
C GLU A 301 -18.25 -14.08 27.03
N SER A 302 -18.63 -12.80 27.04
CA SER A 302 -19.14 -12.20 28.28
C SER A 302 -20.51 -12.78 28.58
N THR A 303 -20.80 -13.08 29.85
CA THR A 303 -22.17 -13.49 30.23
C THR A 303 -23.10 -12.29 30.44
N ASP A 304 -22.59 -11.06 30.32
CA ASP A 304 -23.41 -9.85 30.29
C ASP A 304 -23.88 -9.59 28.84
N ALA A 305 -25.17 -9.85 28.57
CA ALA A 305 -25.77 -9.66 27.26
C ALA A 305 -25.68 -8.20 26.75
N ARG A 306 -25.65 -7.21 27.65
CA ARG A 306 -25.46 -5.81 27.24
C ARG A 306 -24.03 -5.58 26.80
N PHE A 307 -23.06 -6.24 27.42
CA PHE A 307 -21.68 -6.15 26.97
C PHE A 307 -21.48 -6.86 25.63
N GLN A 308 -22.04 -8.06 25.44
CA GLN A 308 -21.94 -8.78 24.15
C GLN A 308 -22.40 -7.94 22.94
N GLN A 309 -23.43 -7.12 23.12
CA GLN A 309 -23.93 -6.21 22.07
C GLN A 309 -23.06 -4.97 21.84
N ASN A 310 -22.23 -4.61 22.83
CA ASN A 310 -21.41 -3.41 22.86
C ASN A 310 -19.92 -3.71 22.83
N ASP A 311 -19.53 -4.99 22.69
CA ASP A 311 -18.15 -5.39 22.54
C ASP A 311 -17.69 -4.98 21.15
N GLN A 312 -16.71 -4.09 21.11
CA GLN A 312 -16.47 -3.33 19.90
C GLN A 312 -15.74 -4.17 18.86
N ILE A 313 -14.85 -5.07 19.27
CA ILE A 313 -14.04 -5.93 18.38
C ILE A 313 -14.23 -7.38 18.80
N ALA A 314 -15.42 -7.95 18.56
CA ALA A 314 -15.71 -9.33 18.93
C ALA A 314 -14.74 -10.35 18.30
N GLU A 315 -14.09 -9.98 17.19
CA GLU A 315 -13.07 -10.74 16.50
C GLU A 315 -11.84 -11.07 17.37
N ASP A 316 -11.47 -10.22 18.32
CA ASP A 316 -10.28 -10.41 19.15
C ASP A 316 -10.56 -11.29 20.40
N ASN A 317 -11.80 -11.76 20.55
CA ASN A 317 -12.22 -12.65 21.64
C ASN A 317 -11.79 -14.10 21.42
N THR A 318 -11.34 -14.45 20.22
CA THR A 318 -11.01 -15.82 19.84
C THR A 318 -9.66 -15.92 19.17
N ALA A 319 -8.99 -17.05 19.36
CA ALA A 319 -7.75 -17.35 18.67
C ALA A 319 -7.65 -18.85 18.35
N TRP A 320 -7.13 -19.12 17.17
CA TRP A 320 -6.84 -20.46 16.69
C TRP A 320 -5.39 -20.82 17.01
N PHE A 321 -5.18 -22.06 17.43
CA PHE A 321 -3.84 -22.63 17.51
C PHE A 321 -3.87 -24.09 17.05
N ALA A 322 -2.79 -24.53 16.43
CA ALA A 322 -2.55 -25.93 16.13
C ALA A 322 -1.62 -26.49 17.20
N TYR A 323 -1.92 -27.69 17.67
CA TYR A 323 -1.12 -28.36 18.67
C TYR A 323 -0.87 -29.82 18.27
N THR A 324 0.34 -30.28 18.52
CA THR A 324 0.72 -31.68 18.39
C THR A 324 1.71 -32.04 19.49
N ASN A 325 1.39 -33.07 20.25
CA ASN A 325 2.33 -33.80 21.12
C ASN A 325 3.10 -34.87 20.35
N VAL A 326 2.67 -35.19 19.13
CA VAL A 326 3.40 -36.09 18.26
C VAL A 326 4.46 -35.26 17.55
N LEU A 327 5.72 -35.53 17.85
CA LEU A 327 6.84 -34.96 17.10
C LEU A 327 6.66 -35.34 15.62
N PRO A 328 6.71 -34.39 14.68
CA PRO A 328 6.56 -34.69 13.27
C PRO A 328 7.54 -35.79 12.86
N LYS A 329 6.99 -36.89 12.35
CA LYS A 329 7.76 -38.06 11.93
C LYS A 329 8.31 -37.81 10.53
N ILE A 330 9.62 -37.84 10.36
CA ILE A 330 10.29 -37.67 9.07
C ILE A 330 10.85 -39.02 8.64
N SER A 331 10.36 -39.51 7.50
CA SER A 331 10.90 -40.72 6.88
C SER A 331 12.13 -40.35 6.06
N VAL A 332 13.29 -40.90 6.42
CA VAL A 332 14.58 -40.59 5.80
C VAL A 332 14.99 -41.77 4.93
N VAL A 333 15.12 -41.52 3.62
CA VAL A 333 15.73 -42.45 2.68
C VAL A 333 17.17 -41.99 2.46
N SER A 334 18.12 -42.67 3.11
CA SER A 334 19.55 -42.35 2.99
C SER A 334 20.41 -43.60 3.19
N PRO A 335 21.54 -43.74 2.48
CA PRO A 335 22.54 -44.75 2.78
C PRO A 335 23.34 -44.47 4.07
N LEU A 336 23.19 -43.27 4.65
CA LEU A 336 23.85 -42.85 5.89
C LEU A 336 22.91 -43.03 7.09
N SER A 337 23.48 -43.31 8.26
CA SER A 337 22.70 -43.40 9.50
C SER A 337 22.23 -42.02 9.98
N LEU A 338 21.14 -41.98 10.76
CA LEU A 338 20.60 -40.73 11.34
C LEU A 338 21.66 -39.95 12.14
N LYS A 339 22.53 -40.68 12.86
CA LYS A 339 23.67 -40.13 13.58
C LYS A 339 24.71 -39.49 12.65
N GLN A 340 25.02 -40.11 11.52
CA GLN A 340 25.95 -39.57 10.52
C GLN A 340 25.40 -38.32 9.83
N LEU A 341 24.08 -38.23 9.70
CA LEU A 341 23.37 -37.06 9.18
C LEU A 341 23.16 -35.96 10.23
N GLY A 342 23.52 -36.19 11.50
CA GLY A 342 23.31 -35.25 12.59
C GLY A 342 21.84 -35.03 12.96
N LEU A 343 20.92 -35.86 12.46
CA LEU A 343 19.48 -35.69 12.65
C LEU A 343 19.03 -35.99 14.07
N GLU A 344 19.78 -36.81 14.81
CA GLU A 344 19.53 -37.09 16.23
C GLU A 344 19.68 -35.85 17.13
N ALA A 345 20.37 -34.81 16.67
CA ALA A 345 20.50 -33.55 17.42
C ALA A 345 19.24 -32.67 17.32
N LEU A 346 18.32 -32.96 16.39
CA LEU A 346 17.10 -32.20 16.18
C LEU A 346 15.94 -32.80 16.99
N SER A 347 15.85 -32.41 18.26
CA SER A 347 14.83 -32.90 19.20
C SER A 347 13.38 -32.53 18.84
N ALA A 348 13.19 -31.61 17.88
CA ALA A 348 11.88 -31.18 17.40
C ALA A 348 11.19 -32.16 16.43
N TYR A 349 11.89 -33.22 16.00
CA TYR A 349 11.39 -34.19 15.01
C TYR A 349 11.68 -35.62 15.46
N THR A 350 10.89 -36.58 14.96
CA THR A 350 11.21 -38.00 15.08
C THR A 350 11.63 -38.53 13.71
N PHE A 351 12.86 -38.99 13.55
CA PHE A 351 13.35 -39.53 12.28
C PHE A 351 13.23 -41.04 12.25
N VAL A 352 12.74 -41.58 11.13
CA VAL A 352 12.72 -43.02 10.88
C VAL A 352 13.36 -43.31 9.54
N THR A 353 14.40 -44.15 9.57
CA THR A 353 15.05 -44.64 8.36
C THR A 353 14.11 -45.59 7.64
N THR A 354 13.89 -45.38 6.34
CA THR A 354 13.09 -46.27 5.50
C THR A 354 13.78 -46.49 4.16
N THR A 355 13.44 -47.58 3.48
CA THR A 355 13.92 -47.83 2.12
C THR A 355 13.04 -47.12 1.09
N LEU A 356 13.60 -46.85 -0.10
CA LEU A 356 12.84 -46.27 -1.21
C LEU A 356 11.64 -47.16 -1.58
N GLU A 357 11.82 -48.48 -1.52
CA GLU A 357 10.80 -49.47 -1.85
C GLU A 357 9.62 -49.43 -0.85
N GLU A 358 9.91 -49.35 0.45
CA GLU A 358 8.90 -49.20 1.51
C GLU A 358 8.13 -47.89 1.39
N LEU A 359 8.83 -46.78 1.12
CA LEU A 359 8.21 -45.46 0.97
C LEU A 359 7.26 -45.40 -0.23
N THR A 360 7.55 -46.14 -1.31
CA THR A 360 6.68 -46.26 -2.49
C THR A 360 5.49 -47.18 -2.27
N LYS A 361 5.63 -48.24 -1.47
CA LYS A 361 4.56 -49.20 -1.19
C LYS A 361 3.57 -48.70 -0.14
N ASN A 362 4.07 -48.00 0.89
CA ASN A 362 3.29 -47.47 2.01
C ASN A 362 3.66 -46.00 2.25
N PRO A 363 3.17 -45.06 1.41
CA PRO A 363 3.42 -43.65 1.63
C PRO A 363 2.81 -43.23 2.98
N PRO A 364 3.59 -42.65 3.92
CA PRO A 364 3.03 -42.26 5.20
C PRO A 364 2.12 -41.05 4.99
N GLU A 365 0.88 -41.13 5.47
CA GLU A 365 -0.15 -40.08 5.27
C GLU A 365 0.20 -38.75 5.98
N GLU A 366 1.08 -38.77 6.99
CA GLU A 366 1.39 -37.61 7.84
C GLU A 366 2.90 -37.27 7.95
N SER A 367 3.78 -37.84 7.11
CA SER A 367 5.22 -37.57 7.20
C SER A 367 5.74 -36.60 6.13
N LEU A 368 6.57 -35.64 6.55
CA LEU A 368 7.44 -34.90 5.63
C LEU A 368 8.50 -35.84 5.05
N ARG A 369 8.77 -35.72 3.74
CA ARG A 369 9.72 -36.57 3.01
C ARG A 369 11.02 -35.82 2.79
N ALA A 370 12.14 -36.40 3.24
CA ALA A 370 13.48 -35.93 2.91
C ALA A 370 14.24 -37.05 2.19
N ILE A 371 14.44 -36.89 0.88
CA ILE A 371 15.30 -37.77 0.09
C ILE A 371 16.66 -37.10 0.02
N ILE A 372 17.65 -37.66 0.71
CA ILE A 372 19.02 -37.14 0.70
C ILE A 372 19.83 -38.04 -0.23
N HIS A 373 19.87 -37.66 -1.51
CA HIS A 373 20.81 -38.22 -2.49
C HIS A 373 22.13 -37.46 -2.42
N ARG A 374 23.25 -38.18 -2.51
CA ARG A 374 24.53 -37.60 -2.94
C ARG A 374 24.54 -37.46 -4.44
#